data_AF-A0A9P9P8H9-F1
#
_entry.id   AF-A0A9P9P8H9-F1
#
_cell.length_a   1.000
_cell.length_b   1.000
_cell.length_c   1.000
_cell.angle_alpha   90.00
_cell.angle_beta   90.00
_cell.angle_gamma   90.00
#
_symmetry.space_group_name_H-M   'P 1'
#
loop_
_entity.id
_entity.type
_entity.pdbx_description
1 polymer ?
#
loop_
_entity_poly.entity_id
_entity_poly.type
_entity_poly.pdbx_seq_one_letter_code
_entity_poly.pdbx_strand_id
1 'polypeptide(L)'
;MEYSERCLLYLQGWLAEHYLRIVQAQAEPVESAIERLTETIDHGTTQSLGSLLKRLNDCSDNIRKSDLEQNTTFGLTAAHQVGKALRELNWHTKANDLLVLSKEYPSSRPARLRERIAELRAAVADTAAQQQQEREEQRQQRNEEFRILRDTQEAQHRVREQILQESIHEQQKLRDRQENEYRAREERLQQLRDDIMAETRRDSRTMRGVAWMTMAFLPATFVSSFFGMNFFAPVPGRPVFDESSWTLWVFFAVALPISAVILTAFYWWDKKVEADREAKRPKI
;
A
#
# COMPACT_ATOMS: atom_id res chain seq x y z
N MET A 1 -90.18 -48.88 33.63
CA MET A 1 -89.29 -48.65 32.47
C MET A 1 -88.76 -47.22 32.42
N GLU A 2 -89.56 -46.21 32.79
CA GLU A 2 -89.14 -44.79 32.77
C GLU A 2 -87.92 -44.43 33.63
N TYR A 3 -87.71 -45.11 34.77
CA TYR A 3 -86.58 -44.85 35.66
C TYR A 3 -85.23 -45.36 35.10
N SER A 4 -85.21 -46.47 34.34
CA SER A 4 -83.96 -46.99 33.78
C SER A 4 -83.44 -46.12 32.63
N GLU A 5 -84.34 -45.54 31.83
CA GLU A 5 -83.97 -44.65 30.72
C GLU A 5 -83.42 -43.30 31.23
N ARG A 6 -84.02 -42.74 32.29
CA ARG A 6 -83.51 -41.52 32.93
C ARG A 6 -82.12 -41.72 33.54
N CYS A 7 -81.88 -42.85 34.23
CA CYS A 7 -80.56 -43.17 34.78
C CYS A 7 -79.49 -43.37 33.68
N LEU A 8 -79.87 -43.99 32.56
CA LEU A 8 -78.96 -44.22 31.43
C LEU A 8 -78.55 -42.90 30.75
N LEU A 9 -79.49 -41.96 30.57
CA LEU A 9 -79.21 -40.64 30.00
C LEU A 9 -78.37 -39.76 30.94
N TYR A 10 -78.57 -39.86 32.26
CA TYR A 10 -77.70 -39.20 33.23
C TYR A 10 -76.26 -39.71 33.17
N LEU A 11 -76.10 -41.03 33.05
CA LEU A 11 -74.79 -41.68 32.92
C LEU A 11 -74.11 -41.31 31.59
N GLN A 12 -74.87 -41.21 30.49
CA GLN A 12 -74.35 -40.70 29.22
C GLN A 12 -73.91 -39.23 29.30
N GLY A 13 -74.64 -38.39 30.04
CA GLY A 13 -74.25 -37.00 30.30
C GLY A 13 -72.94 -36.89 31.10
N TRP A 14 -72.80 -37.71 32.13
CA TRP A 14 -71.57 -37.81 32.91
C TRP A 14 -70.39 -38.33 32.09
N LEU A 15 -70.63 -39.34 31.24
CA LEU A 15 -69.61 -39.91 30.37
C LEU A 15 -69.14 -38.91 29.30
N ALA A 16 -70.05 -38.14 28.70
CA ALA A 16 -69.73 -37.10 27.74
C ALA A 16 -68.90 -35.97 28.38
N GLU A 17 -69.23 -35.57 29.60
CA GLU A 17 -68.46 -34.60 30.37
C GLU A 17 -67.06 -35.11 30.69
N HIS A 18 -66.95 -36.36 31.17
CA HIS A 18 -65.66 -36.96 31.50
C HIS A 18 -64.78 -37.15 30.27
N TYR A 19 -65.36 -37.55 29.14
CA TYR A 19 -64.66 -37.70 27.87
C TYR A 19 -64.12 -36.36 27.36
N LEU A 20 -64.90 -35.28 27.41
CA LEU A 20 -64.42 -33.93 27.04
C LEU A 20 -63.25 -33.46 27.91
N ARG A 21 -63.24 -33.77 29.20
CA ARG A 21 -62.10 -33.46 30.10
C ARG A 21 -60.85 -34.28 29.76
N ILE A 22 -60.99 -35.54 29.36
CA ILE A 22 -59.85 -36.37 28.92
C ILE A 22 -59.25 -35.78 27.63
N VAL A 23 -60.10 -35.39 26.69
CA VAL A 23 -59.66 -34.76 25.43
C VAL A 23 -58.98 -33.42 25.69
N GLN A 24 -59.44 -32.65 26.68
CA GLN A 24 -58.79 -31.42 27.13
C GLN A 24 -57.38 -31.69 27.71
N ALA A 25 -57.25 -32.68 28.60
CA ALA A 25 -55.96 -33.05 29.17
C ALA A 25 -54.94 -33.50 28.10
N GLN A 26 -55.41 -34.02 26.97
CA GLN A 26 -54.55 -34.36 25.82
C GLN A 26 -54.09 -33.13 25.01
N ALA A 27 -54.81 -32.00 25.09
CA ALA A 27 -54.49 -30.77 24.37
C ALA A 27 -53.57 -29.81 25.15
N GLU A 28 -53.61 -29.83 26.49
CA GLU A 28 -52.72 -29.05 27.39
C GLU A 28 -51.21 -29.14 27.10
N PRO A 29 -50.61 -30.32 26.80
CA PRO A 29 -49.17 -30.40 26.50
C PRO A 29 -48.81 -29.69 25.19
N VAL A 30 -49.74 -29.61 24.23
CA VAL A 30 -49.55 -28.90 22.96
C VAL A 30 -49.69 -27.40 23.18
N GLU A 31 -50.69 -26.97 23.96
CA GLU A 31 -50.95 -25.57 24.28
C GLU A 31 -49.77 -24.95 25.06
N SER A 32 -49.27 -25.65 26.08
CA SER A 32 -48.08 -25.22 26.84
C SER A 32 -46.79 -25.21 26.01
N ALA A 33 -46.66 -26.08 25.02
CA ALA A 33 -45.53 -26.04 24.09
C ALA A 33 -45.58 -24.80 23.19
N ILE A 34 -46.76 -24.43 22.70
CA ILE A 34 -46.97 -23.23 21.88
C ILE A 34 -46.73 -21.95 22.71
N GLU A 35 -47.17 -21.91 23.96
CA GLU A 35 -46.93 -20.77 24.86
C GLU A 35 -45.45 -20.57 25.16
N ARG A 36 -44.72 -21.65 25.51
CA ARG A 36 -43.26 -21.58 25.69
C ARG A 36 -42.55 -21.10 24.43
N LEU A 37 -42.99 -21.54 23.25
CA LEU A 37 -42.43 -21.07 21.99
C LEU A 37 -42.72 -19.58 21.76
N THR A 38 -43.93 -19.13 22.10
CA THR A 38 -44.32 -17.72 22.01
C THR A 38 -43.46 -16.84 22.93
N GLU A 39 -43.29 -17.23 24.19
CA GLU A 39 -42.43 -16.53 25.16
C GLU A 39 -40.96 -16.48 24.70
N THR A 40 -40.45 -17.56 24.10
CA THR A 40 -39.05 -17.57 23.60
C THR A 40 -38.84 -16.67 22.39
N ILE A 41 -39.88 -16.40 21.61
CA ILE A 41 -39.82 -15.47 20.49
C ILE A 41 -39.89 -14.03 21.02
N ASP A 42 -40.76 -13.77 22.00
CA ASP A 42 -41.00 -12.43 22.56
C ASP A 42 -39.82 -11.92 23.43
N HIS A 43 -39.15 -12.82 24.17
CA HIS A 43 -37.99 -12.47 25.01
C HIS A 43 -36.65 -12.33 24.25
N GLY A 44 -36.64 -12.43 22.92
CA GLY A 44 -35.44 -12.27 22.10
C GLY A 44 -34.64 -13.57 21.98
N THR A 45 -34.56 -14.08 20.76
CA THR A 45 -33.99 -15.40 20.43
C THR A 45 -32.49 -15.50 20.68
N THR A 46 -32.10 -16.32 21.67
CA THR A 46 -30.75 -16.92 21.78
C THR A 46 -30.65 -18.27 21.05
N GLN A 47 -31.78 -18.87 20.65
CA GLN A 47 -31.82 -20.14 19.92
C GLN A 47 -31.79 -19.93 18.41
N SER A 48 -31.21 -20.88 17.67
CA SER A 48 -31.15 -20.80 16.22
C SER A 48 -32.56 -20.88 15.61
N LEU A 49 -32.86 -19.99 14.66
CA LEU A 49 -34.16 -19.91 13.99
C LEU A 49 -34.60 -21.27 13.39
N GLY A 50 -33.66 -22.06 12.89
CA GLY A 50 -33.90 -23.41 12.39
C GLY A 50 -34.35 -24.40 13.47
N SER A 51 -33.90 -24.25 14.72
CA SER A 51 -34.33 -25.11 15.83
C SER A 51 -35.77 -24.79 16.29
N LEU A 52 -36.19 -23.54 16.20
CA LEU A 52 -37.57 -23.10 16.47
C LEU A 52 -38.54 -23.62 15.42
N LEU A 53 -38.19 -23.45 14.13
CA LEU A 53 -38.99 -24.00 13.02
C LEU A 53 -39.12 -25.53 13.11
N LYS A 54 -38.06 -26.22 13.52
CA LYS A 54 -38.09 -27.67 13.74
C LYS A 54 -39.06 -28.06 14.87
N ARG A 55 -38.96 -27.42 16.04
CA ARG A 55 -39.87 -27.67 17.18
C ARG A 55 -41.33 -27.38 16.84
N LEU A 56 -41.56 -26.35 16.04
CA LEU A 56 -42.90 -25.99 15.58
C LEU A 56 -43.46 -27.01 14.58
N ASN A 57 -42.61 -27.55 13.71
CA ASN A 57 -42.97 -28.67 12.83
C ASN A 57 -43.24 -29.95 13.62
N ASP A 58 -42.44 -30.26 14.63
CA ASP A 58 -42.69 -31.41 15.52
C ASP A 58 -44.02 -31.26 16.27
N CYS A 59 -44.37 -30.05 16.73
CA CYS A 59 -45.66 -29.74 17.34
C CYS A 59 -46.83 -29.93 16.35
N SER A 60 -46.70 -29.39 15.14
CA SER A 60 -47.67 -29.56 14.06
C SER A 60 -47.88 -31.03 13.67
N ASP A 61 -46.80 -31.81 13.62
CA ASP A 61 -46.85 -33.23 13.29
C ASP A 61 -47.45 -34.07 14.42
N ASN A 62 -47.21 -33.70 15.69
CA ASN A 62 -47.83 -34.35 16.85
C ASN A 62 -49.35 -34.11 16.88
N ILE A 63 -49.82 -32.92 16.50
CA ILE A 63 -51.26 -32.63 16.35
C ILE A 63 -51.85 -33.47 15.22
N ARG A 64 -51.13 -33.65 14.11
CA ARG A 64 -51.59 -34.43 12.95
C ARG A 64 -51.63 -35.94 13.23
N LYS A 65 -50.68 -36.46 14.01
CA LYS A 65 -50.61 -37.88 14.39
C LYS A 65 -51.57 -38.23 15.52
N SER A 66 -51.92 -37.27 16.37
CA SER A 66 -52.91 -37.46 17.43
C SER A 66 -54.31 -37.51 16.84
N ASP A 67 -55.14 -38.43 17.33
CA ASP A 67 -56.56 -38.51 16.95
C ASP A 67 -57.42 -37.41 17.59
N LEU A 68 -56.78 -36.31 17.99
CA LEU A 68 -57.37 -35.19 18.73
C LEU A 68 -58.51 -34.54 17.96
N GLU A 69 -58.43 -34.47 16.62
CA GLU A 69 -59.51 -33.94 15.77
C GLU A 69 -60.75 -34.82 15.78
N GLN A 70 -60.58 -36.14 15.69
CA GLN A 70 -61.72 -37.07 15.73
C GLN A 70 -62.31 -37.12 17.14
N ASN A 71 -61.47 -37.17 18.17
CA ASN A 71 -61.90 -37.20 19.58
C ASN A 71 -62.63 -35.92 20.00
N THR A 72 -62.15 -34.74 19.59
CA THR A 72 -62.84 -33.47 19.85
C THR A 72 -64.18 -33.37 19.11
N THR A 73 -64.23 -33.77 17.84
CA THR A 73 -65.45 -33.74 17.03
C THR A 73 -66.51 -34.72 17.57
N PHE A 74 -66.09 -35.93 17.95
CA PHE A 74 -66.94 -36.93 18.57
C PHE A 74 -67.46 -36.45 19.94
N GLY A 75 -66.58 -35.94 20.80
CA GLY A 75 -66.96 -35.42 22.13
C GLY A 75 -67.96 -34.27 22.06
N LEU A 76 -67.78 -33.34 21.11
CA LEU A 76 -68.71 -32.22 20.89
C LEU A 76 -70.07 -32.69 20.33
N THR A 77 -70.06 -33.64 19.40
CA THR A 77 -71.29 -34.20 18.82
C THR A 77 -72.07 -34.99 19.87
N ALA A 78 -71.38 -35.78 20.69
CA ALA A 78 -71.97 -36.52 21.81
C ALA A 78 -72.52 -35.56 22.87
N ALA A 79 -71.78 -34.52 23.26
CA ALA A 79 -72.24 -33.53 24.23
C ALA A 79 -73.44 -32.72 23.71
N HIS A 80 -73.51 -32.42 22.41
CA HIS A 80 -74.67 -31.76 21.81
C HIS A 80 -75.91 -32.67 21.79
N GLN A 81 -75.76 -33.93 21.37
CA GLN A 81 -76.86 -34.89 21.33
C GLN A 81 -77.39 -35.19 22.73
N VAL A 82 -76.49 -35.46 23.69
CA VAL A 82 -76.87 -35.74 25.08
C VAL A 82 -77.40 -34.49 25.77
N GLY A 83 -76.80 -33.31 25.55
CA GLY A 83 -77.29 -32.04 26.08
C GLY A 83 -78.66 -31.61 25.53
N LYS A 84 -79.06 -32.10 24.35
CA LYS A 84 -80.42 -31.94 23.82
C LYS A 84 -81.39 -32.89 24.54
N ALA A 85 -81.04 -34.17 24.65
CA ALA A 85 -81.85 -35.18 25.34
C ALA A 85 -82.07 -34.86 26.83
N LEU A 86 -81.06 -34.33 27.52
CA LEU A 86 -81.16 -33.89 28.92
C LEU A 86 -82.10 -32.67 29.10
N ARG A 87 -82.17 -31.78 28.10
CA ARG A 87 -83.11 -30.64 28.10
C ARG A 87 -84.56 -31.07 27.91
N GLU A 88 -84.81 -32.08 27.09
CA GLU A 88 -86.14 -32.66 26.88
C GLU A 88 -86.69 -33.34 28.14
N LEU A 89 -85.82 -33.73 29.08
CA LEU A 89 -86.16 -34.33 30.38
C LEU A 89 -86.16 -33.34 31.56
N ASN A 90 -86.17 -32.03 31.31
CA ASN A 90 -86.13 -30.93 32.31
C ASN A 90 -84.86 -30.87 33.19
N TRP A 91 -83.76 -31.50 32.79
CA TRP A 91 -82.46 -31.40 33.48
C TRP A 91 -81.60 -30.26 32.91
N HIS A 92 -82.11 -29.03 33.06
CA HIS A 92 -81.49 -27.83 32.48
C HIS A 92 -80.09 -27.53 33.02
N THR A 93 -79.82 -27.78 34.32
CA THR A 93 -78.52 -27.49 34.93
C THR A 93 -77.40 -28.32 34.30
N LYS A 94 -77.59 -29.65 34.21
CA LYS A 94 -76.58 -30.55 33.65
C LYS A 94 -76.38 -30.36 32.15
N ALA A 95 -77.46 -30.05 31.44
CA ALA A 95 -77.40 -29.71 30.02
C ALA A 95 -76.66 -28.38 29.79
N ASN A 96 -76.84 -27.39 30.66
CA ASN A 96 -76.10 -26.13 30.59
C ASN A 96 -74.62 -26.31 30.93
N ASP A 97 -74.27 -27.12 31.94
CA ASP A 97 -72.87 -27.41 32.29
C ASP A 97 -72.11 -28.02 31.11
N LEU A 98 -72.72 -28.99 30.42
CA LEU A 98 -72.16 -29.61 29.20
C LEU A 98 -72.01 -28.61 28.04
N LEU A 99 -72.97 -27.69 27.89
CA LEU A 99 -72.90 -26.65 26.86
C LEU A 99 -71.85 -25.59 27.20
N VAL A 100 -71.71 -25.20 28.47
CA VAL A 100 -70.69 -24.27 28.95
C VAL A 100 -69.32 -24.86 28.69
N LEU A 101 -69.07 -26.11 29.11
CA LEU A 101 -67.85 -26.84 28.77
C LEU A 101 -67.62 -26.80 27.26
N SER A 102 -68.58 -27.23 26.43
CA SER A 102 -68.45 -27.21 24.95
C SER A 102 -68.09 -25.85 24.34
N LYS A 103 -68.55 -24.74 24.96
CA LYS A 103 -68.36 -23.35 24.52
C LYS A 103 -67.10 -22.71 25.08
N GLU A 104 -66.59 -23.17 26.22
CA GLU A 104 -65.40 -22.68 26.93
C GLU A 104 -64.10 -23.33 26.40
N TYR A 105 -64.21 -24.29 25.47
CA TYR A 105 -63.11 -24.89 24.70
C TYR A 105 -62.53 -24.11 23.47
N PRO A 106 -62.60 -22.77 23.27
CA PRO A 106 -62.01 -22.17 22.07
C PRO A 106 -60.49 -22.26 21.99
N SER A 107 -59.74 -22.28 23.10
CA SER A 107 -58.27 -22.20 23.10
C SER A 107 -57.60 -23.51 22.70
N SER A 108 -58.10 -24.65 23.19
CA SER A 108 -57.55 -25.98 22.94
C SER A 108 -58.11 -26.65 21.67
N ARG A 109 -58.84 -25.91 20.82
CA ARG A 109 -59.35 -26.44 19.54
C ARG A 109 -58.19 -26.69 18.57
N PRO A 110 -58.16 -27.85 17.90
CA PRO A 110 -57.09 -28.19 16.95
C PRO A 110 -56.98 -27.16 15.80
N ALA A 111 -58.09 -26.57 15.38
CA ALA A 111 -58.10 -25.49 14.36
C ALA A 111 -57.38 -24.22 14.85
N ARG A 112 -57.61 -23.80 16.08
CA ARG A 112 -56.99 -22.59 16.66
C ARG A 112 -55.52 -22.81 17.00
N LEU A 113 -55.15 -24.03 17.42
CA LEU A 113 -53.76 -24.42 17.61
C LEU A 113 -52.98 -24.37 16.29
N ARG A 114 -53.59 -24.82 15.17
CA ARG A 114 -53.00 -24.69 13.83
C ARG A 114 -52.86 -23.25 13.37
N GLU A 115 -53.84 -22.40 13.64
CA GLU A 115 -53.81 -20.97 13.35
C GLU A 115 -52.66 -20.28 14.11
N ARG A 116 -52.56 -20.47 15.43
CA ARG A 116 -51.43 -19.95 16.23
C ARG A 116 -50.07 -20.45 15.74
N ILE A 117 -49.98 -21.73 15.34
CA ILE A 117 -48.74 -22.27 14.75
C ILE A 117 -48.42 -21.56 13.42
N ALA A 118 -49.41 -21.29 12.57
CA ALA A 118 -49.20 -20.58 11.31
C ALA A 118 -48.78 -19.11 11.53
N GLU A 119 -49.39 -18.42 12.50
CA GLU A 119 -48.99 -17.08 12.94
C GLU A 119 -47.54 -17.05 13.43
N LEU A 120 -47.15 -18.02 14.28
CA LEU A 120 -45.77 -18.16 14.75
C LEU A 120 -44.78 -18.48 13.61
N ARG A 121 -45.19 -19.25 12.60
CA ARG A 121 -44.36 -19.47 11.39
C ARG A 121 -44.11 -18.16 10.64
N ALA A 122 -45.15 -17.37 10.45
CA ALA A 122 -45.05 -16.09 9.76
C ALA A 122 -44.13 -15.13 10.52
N ALA A 123 -44.32 -14.98 11.83
CA ALA A 123 -43.49 -14.11 12.67
C ALA A 123 -42.01 -14.52 12.67
N VAL A 124 -41.73 -15.84 12.69
CA VAL A 124 -40.35 -16.36 12.61
C VAL A 124 -39.76 -16.14 11.21
N ALA A 125 -40.56 -16.29 10.14
CA ALA A 125 -40.13 -16.01 8.78
C ALA A 125 -39.81 -14.52 8.56
N ASP A 126 -40.64 -13.62 9.11
CA ASP A 126 -40.43 -12.17 9.04
C ASP A 126 -39.16 -11.75 9.79
N THR A 127 -38.97 -12.28 11.01
CA THR A 127 -37.74 -12.08 11.78
C THR A 127 -36.50 -12.59 11.03
N ALA A 128 -36.63 -13.74 10.34
CA ALA A 128 -35.55 -14.29 9.53
C ALA A 128 -35.21 -13.40 8.32
N ALA A 129 -36.24 -12.88 7.65
CA ALA A 129 -36.09 -11.98 6.51
C ALA A 129 -35.39 -10.68 6.93
N GLN A 130 -35.77 -10.09 8.08
CA GLN A 130 -35.12 -8.91 8.64
C GLN A 130 -33.64 -9.16 8.95
N GLN A 131 -33.31 -10.26 9.65
CA GLN A 131 -31.92 -10.61 9.94
C GLN A 131 -31.09 -10.84 8.68
N GLN A 132 -31.70 -11.39 7.63
CA GLN A 132 -31.01 -11.59 6.37
C GLN A 132 -30.77 -10.26 5.65
N GLN A 133 -31.75 -9.37 5.62
CA GLN A 133 -31.62 -8.02 5.05
C GLN A 133 -30.52 -7.23 5.76
N GLU A 134 -30.51 -7.19 7.09
CA GLU A 134 -29.45 -6.51 7.85
C GLU A 134 -28.05 -7.06 7.54
N ARG A 135 -27.92 -8.40 7.42
CA ARG A 135 -26.65 -9.03 7.04
C ARG A 135 -26.24 -8.68 5.62
N GLU A 136 -27.17 -8.61 4.68
CA GLU A 136 -26.90 -8.21 3.31
C GLU A 136 -26.48 -6.74 3.23
N GLU A 137 -27.15 -5.85 3.94
CA GLU A 137 -26.78 -4.44 4.07
C GLU A 137 -25.39 -4.30 4.70
N GLN A 138 -25.08 -5.01 5.78
CA GLN A 138 -23.74 -5.00 6.39
C GLN A 138 -22.67 -5.55 5.44
N ARG A 139 -22.99 -6.57 4.63
CA ARG A 139 -22.07 -7.09 3.61
C ARG A 139 -21.84 -6.06 2.52
N GLN A 140 -22.87 -5.34 2.10
CA GLN A 140 -22.75 -4.26 1.11
C GLN A 140 -21.92 -3.11 1.66
N GLN A 141 -22.20 -2.63 2.87
CA GLN A 141 -21.42 -1.57 3.54
C GLN A 141 -19.95 -1.94 3.67
N ARG A 142 -19.66 -3.16 4.14
CA ARG A 142 -18.29 -3.66 4.27
C ARG A 142 -17.59 -3.73 2.91
N ASN A 143 -18.29 -4.21 1.87
CA ASN A 143 -17.73 -4.30 0.53
C ASN A 143 -17.47 -2.91 -0.07
N GLU A 144 -18.33 -1.95 0.20
CA GLU A 144 -18.16 -0.55 -0.19
C GLU A 144 -17.01 0.12 0.55
N GLU A 145 -16.87 -0.12 1.86
CA GLU A 145 -15.72 0.34 2.66
C GLU A 145 -14.41 -0.23 2.11
N PHE A 146 -14.36 -1.52 1.80
CA PHE A 146 -13.20 -2.15 1.18
C PHE A 146 -12.90 -1.56 -0.21
N ARG A 147 -13.92 -1.24 -1.00
CA ARG A 147 -13.75 -0.58 -2.31
C ARG A 147 -13.11 0.80 -2.15
N ILE A 148 -13.64 1.64 -1.24
CA ILE A 148 -13.11 2.98 -0.97
C ILE A 148 -11.66 2.91 -0.48
N LEU A 149 -11.35 1.98 0.43
CA LEU A 149 -10.00 1.80 0.96
C LEU A 149 -9.02 1.40 -0.16
N ARG A 150 -9.41 0.46 -1.01
CA ARG A 150 -8.61 0.02 -2.15
C ARG A 150 -8.36 1.16 -3.13
N ASP A 151 -9.40 1.89 -3.52
CA ASP A 151 -9.29 3.02 -4.45
C ASP A 151 -8.38 4.12 -3.88
N THR A 152 -8.47 4.38 -2.58
CA THR A 152 -7.59 5.33 -1.87
C THR A 152 -6.14 4.87 -1.89
N GLN A 153 -5.87 3.59 -1.63
CA GLN A 153 -4.52 3.04 -1.71
C GLN A 153 -3.95 3.09 -3.13
N GLU A 154 -4.74 2.72 -4.13
CA GLU A 154 -4.33 2.79 -5.54
C GLU A 154 -4.05 4.23 -5.98
N ALA A 155 -4.89 5.19 -5.56
CA ALA A 155 -4.65 6.61 -5.81
C ALA A 155 -3.35 7.10 -5.14
N GLN A 156 -3.10 6.70 -3.89
CA GLN A 156 -1.84 7.02 -3.19
C GLN A 156 -0.63 6.41 -3.90
N HIS A 157 -0.73 5.17 -4.39
CA HIS A 157 0.35 4.53 -5.12
C HIS A 157 0.66 5.26 -6.43
N ARG A 158 -0.37 5.62 -7.20
CA ARG A 158 -0.23 6.42 -8.43
C ARG A 158 0.47 7.75 -8.17
N VAL A 159 0.08 8.47 -7.12
CA VAL A 159 0.71 9.76 -6.75
C VAL A 159 2.17 9.56 -6.34
N ARG A 160 2.49 8.52 -5.55
CA ARG A 160 3.88 8.22 -5.16
C ARG A 160 4.75 7.90 -6.36
N GLU A 161 4.24 7.12 -7.31
CA GLU A 161 4.96 6.80 -8.55
C GLU A 161 5.19 8.05 -9.40
N GLN A 162 4.19 8.93 -9.51
CA GLN A 162 4.35 10.21 -10.21
C GLN A 162 5.44 11.08 -9.57
N ILE A 163 5.41 11.25 -8.25
CA ILE A 163 6.44 12.01 -7.51
C ILE A 163 7.83 11.41 -7.73
N LEU A 164 7.93 10.07 -7.69
CA LEU A 164 9.21 9.39 -7.92
C LEU A 164 9.72 9.66 -9.34
N GLN A 165 8.87 9.52 -10.35
CA GLN A 165 9.23 9.80 -11.75
C GLN A 165 9.63 11.25 -11.96
N GLU A 166 8.89 12.19 -11.37
CA GLU A 166 9.20 13.62 -11.43
C GLU A 166 10.55 13.92 -10.77
N SER A 167 10.82 13.34 -9.59
CA SER A 167 12.11 13.50 -8.91
C SER A 167 13.28 12.96 -9.74
N ILE A 168 13.10 11.81 -10.40
CA ILE A 168 14.11 11.21 -11.28
C ILE A 168 14.36 12.11 -12.48
N HIS A 169 13.29 12.63 -13.11
CA HIS A 169 13.40 13.51 -14.27
C HIS A 169 14.11 14.83 -13.92
N GLU A 170 13.77 15.44 -12.78
CA GLU A 170 14.45 16.66 -12.32
C GLU A 170 15.92 16.39 -11.97
N GLN A 171 16.25 15.27 -11.34
CA GLN A 171 17.65 14.87 -11.09
C GLN A 171 18.44 14.68 -12.38
N GLN A 172 17.85 14.02 -13.39
CA GLN A 172 18.46 13.87 -14.70
C GLN A 172 18.73 15.23 -15.36
N LYS A 173 17.74 16.13 -15.33
CA LYS A 173 17.87 17.48 -15.90
C LYS A 173 18.93 18.31 -15.20
N LEU A 174 19.06 18.22 -13.88
CA LEU A 174 20.13 18.87 -13.13
C LEU A 174 21.50 18.29 -13.49
N ARG A 175 21.60 16.96 -13.62
CA ARG A 175 22.83 16.29 -14.04
C ARG A 175 23.26 16.74 -15.44
N ASP A 176 22.34 16.81 -16.38
CA ASP A 176 22.63 17.26 -17.75
C ASP A 176 23.06 18.74 -17.79
N ARG A 177 22.42 19.60 -16.99
CA ARG A 177 22.86 21.00 -16.83
C ARG A 177 24.30 21.08 -16.31
N GLN A 178 24.61 20.33 -15.25
CA GLN A 178 25.96 20.30 -14.69
C GLN A 178 26.98 19.77 -15.69
N GLU A 179 26.63 18.71 -16.43
CA GLU A 179 27.52 18.12 -17.43
C GLU A 179 27.78 19.11 -18.59
N ASN A 180 26.75 19.82 -19.07
CA ASN A 180 26.91 20.84 -20.09
C ASN A 180 27.77 22.02 -19.62
N GLU A 181 27.56 22.50 -18.38
CA GLU A 181 28.41 23.54 -17.80
C GLU A 181 29.85 23.08 -17.63
N TYR A 182 30.05 21.83 -17.22
CA TYR A 182 31.39 21.25 -17.09
C TYR A 182 32.09 21.15 -18.44
N ARG A 183 31.43 20.61 -19.47
CA ARG A 183 31.95 20.53 -20.84
C ARG A 183 32.34 21.91 -21.37
N ALA A 184 31.47 22.92 -21.20
CA ALA A 184 31.76 24.28 -21.63
C ALA A 184 32.94 24.91 -20.85
N ARG A 185 33.10 24.60 -19.56
CA ARG A 185 34.28 25.03 -18.77
C ARG A 185 35.54 24.33 -19.23
N GLU A 186 35.46 23.04 -19.53
CA GLU A 186 36.59 22.26 -20.00
C GLU A 186 37.09 22.77 -21.36
N GLU A 187 36.20 23.07 -22.29
CA GLU A 187 36.54 23.70 -23.57
C GLU A 187 37.27 25.04 -23.38
N ARG A 188 36.79 25.90 -22.47
CA ARG A 188 37.47 27.17 -22.14
C ARG A 188 38.85 26.94 -21.53
N LEU A 189 38.98 25.95 -20.65
CA LEU A 189 40.27 25.60 -20.04
C LEU A 189 41.25 25.06 -21.08
N GLN A 190 40.78 24.28 -22.06
CA GLN A 190 41.60 23.81 -23.16
C GLN A 190 42.08 24.99 -24.02
N GLN A 191 41.19 25.91 -24.40
CA GLN A 191 41.55 27.13 -25.15
C GLN A 191 42.59 27.97 -24.39
N LEU A 192 42.37 28.24 -23.11
CA LEU A 192 43.32 29.00 -22.29
C LEU A 192 44.68 28.29 -22.17
N ARG A 193 44.68 26.95 -22.05
CA ARG A 193 45.92 26.17 -22.03
C ARG A 193 46.67 26.28 -23.34
N ASP A 194 45.96 26.19 -24.47
CA ASP A 194 46.58 26.31 -25.79
C ASP A 194 47.18 27.70 -25.99
N ASP A 195 46.47 28.75 -25.58
CA ASP A 195 46.97 30.13 -25.60
C ASP A 195 48.22 30.29 -24.72
N ILE A 196 48.16 29.82 -23.47
CA ILE A 196 49.32 29.85 -22.55
C ILE A 196 50.48 29.05 -23.13
N MET A 197 50.25 27.89 -23.74
CA MET A 197 51.31 27.08 -24.36
C MET A 197 51.91 27.79 -25.56
N ALA A 198 51.11 28.47 -26.39
CA ALA A 198 51.58 29.26 -27.51
C ALA A 198 52.44 30.44 -27.06
N GLU A 199 51.98 31.18 -26.04
CA GLU A 199 52.73 32.29 -25.44
C GLU A 199 54.01 31.80 -24.77
N THR A 200 53.96 30.74 -23.97
CA THR A 200 55.13 30.14 -23.31
C THR A 200 56.16 29.66 -24.34
N ARG A 201 55.72 29.09 -25.47
CA ARG A 201 56.62 28.71 -26.57
C ARG A 201 57.29 29.93 -27.20
N ARG A 202 56.57 31.03 -27.37
CA ARG A 202 57.13 32.29 -27.88
C ARG A 202 58.14 32.86 -26.89
N ASP A 203 57.78 32.93 -25.61
CA ASP A 203 58.67 33.42 -24.55
C ASP A 203 59.95 32.59 -24.44
N SER A 204 59.81 31.26 -24.49
CA SER A 204 60.96 30.32 -24.52
C SER A 204 61.91 30.57 -25.69
N ARG A 205 61.40 30.96 -26.87
CA ARG A 205 62.24 31.32 -28.02
C ARG A 205 63.01 32.61 -27.77
N THR A 206 62.35 33.63 -27.23
CA THR A 206 62.99 34.90 -26.86
C THR A 206 64.06 34.68 -25.79
N MET A 207 63.75 33.91 -24.74
CA MET A 207 64.68 33.56 -23.67
C MET A 207 65.93 32.86 -24.22
N ARG A 208 65.76 31.94 -25.18
CA ARG A 208 66.88 31.29 -25.85
C ARG A 208 67.74 32.29 -26.63
N GLY A 209 67.12 33.24 -27.34
CA GLY A 209 67.83 34.31 -28.04
C GLY A 209 68.68 35.18 -27.11
N VAL A 210 68.13 35.56 -25.94
CA VAL A 210 68.88 36.32 -24.92
C VAL A 210 70.05 35.49 -24.37
N ALA A 211 69.84 34.20 -24.08
CA ALA A 211 70.91 33.31 -23.63
C ALA A 211 72.03 33.18 -24.67
N TRP A 212 71.68 33.08 -25.96
CA TRP A 212 72.66 33.11 -27.05
C TRP A 212 73.47 34.41 -27.06
N MET A 213 72.80 35.55 -26.84
CA MET A 213 73.44 36.86 -26.80
C MET A 213 74.39 37.00 -25.60
N THR A 214 73.98 36.59 -24.40
CA THR A 214 74.85 36.64 -23.20
C THR A 214 76.05 35.71 -23.35
N MET A 215 75.87 34.50 -23.88
CA MET A 215 76.95 33.55 -24.13
C MET A 215 77.96 34.05 -25.17
N ALA A 216 77.54 34.90 -26.12
CA ALA A 216 78.44 35.53 -27.08
C ALA A 216 79.24 36.70 -26.47
N PHE A 217 78.62 37.50 -25.59
CA PHE A 217 79.28 38.66 -24.98
C PHE A 217 80.21 38.30 -23.82
N LEU A 218 79.86 37.30 -23.01
CA LEU A 218 80.61 36.94 -21.80
C LEU A 218 82.10 36.59 -22.05
N PRO A 219 82.45 35.82 -23.09
CA PRO A 219 83.86 35.59 -23.45
C PRO A 219 84.55 36.83 -23.98
N ALA A 220 83.85 37.61 -24.81
CA ALA A 220 84.38 38.84 -25.39
C ALA A 220 84.70 39.88 -24.30
N THR A 221 83.82 40.03 -23.30
CA THR A 221 84.04 40.90 -22.15
C THR A 221 85.18 40.39 -21.28
N PHE A 222 85.26 39.08 -21.00
CA PHE A 222 86.37 38.51 -20.22
C PHE A 222 87.72 38.78 -20.88
N VAL A 223 87.83 38.56 -22.19
CA VAL A 223 89.06 38.83 -22.93
C VAL A 223 89.35 40.33 -22.97
N SER A 224 88.35 41.19 -23.18
CA SER A 224 88.52 42.65 -23.13
C SER A 224 89.02 43.13 -21.76
N SER A 225 88.45 42.64 -20.65
CA SER A 225 88.88 43.00 -19.30
C SER A 225 90.28 42.47 -18.97
N PHE A 226 90.59 41.22 -19.34
CA PHE A 226 91.91 40.62 -19.09
C PHE A 226 93.04 41.41 -19.77
N PHE A 227 92.83 41.80 -21.03
CA PHE A 227 93.80 42.61 -21.76
C PHE A 227 93.81 44.06 -21.26
N GLY A 228 92.65 44.66 -20.95
CA GLY A 228 92.57 46.03 -20.42
C GLY A 228 93.30 46.24 -19.09
N MET A 229 93.39 45.21 -18.24
CA MET A 229 94.09 45.28 -16.96
C MET A 229 95.62 45.17 -17.08
N ASN A 230 96.15 44.48 -18.09
CA ASN A 230 97.60 44.22 -18.21
C ASN A 230 98.30 45.00 -19.32
N PHE A 231 97.60 45.42 -20.37
CA PHE A 231 98.25 46.05 -21.53
C PHE A 231 98.50 47.55 -21.42
N PHE A 232 97.74 48.26 -20.57
CA PHE A 232 97.88 49.71 -20.38
C PHE A 232 98.57 50.09 -19.05
N ALA A 233 99.35 49.18 -18.46
CA ALA A 233 100.17 49.53 -17.30
C ALA A 233 101.32 50.45 -17.76
N PRO A 234 101.43 51.71 -17.29
CA PRO A 234 102.52 52.60 -17.66
C PRO A 234 103.82 52.04 -17.09
N VAL A 235 104.74 51.59 -17.95
CA VAL A 235 106.11 51.31 -17.54
C VAL A 235 106.82 52.66 -17.38
N PRO A 236 107.42 52.99 -16.22
CA PRO A 236 108.07 54.28 -16.03
C PRO A 236 109.26 54.42 -16.99
N GLY A 237 109.18 55.39 -17.90
CA GLY A 237 110.30 55.79 -18.78
C GLY A 237 110.12 55.60 -20.29
N ARG A 238 108.95 55.17 -20.81
CA ARG A 238 108.70 55.12 -22.27
C ARG A 238 107.37 55.79 -22.66
N PRO A 239 107.31 56.51 -23.81
CA PRO A 239 106.10 57.16 -24.27
C PRO A 239 105.04 56.12 -24.65
N VAL A 240 103.84 56.32 -24.11
CA VAL A 240 102.72 55.35 -24.08
C VAL A 240 102.12 55.03 -25.46
N PHE A 241 102.50 55.74 -26.53
CA PHE A 241 101.75 55.75 -27.80
C PHE A 241 102.41 55.07 -29.02
N ASP A 242 103.64 54.54 -28.94
CA ASP A 242 104.31 53.98 -30.14
C ASP A 242 104.28 52.43 -30.23
N GLU A 243 104.28 51.72 -29.09
CA GLU A 243 104.26 50.23 -29.08
C GLU A 243 102.84 49.62 -29.04
N SER A 244 101.79 50.44 -28.88
CA SER A 244 100.41 49.94 -28.75
C SER A 244 99.84 49.38 -30.07
N SER A 245 100.31 49.82 -31.24
CA SER A 245 99.69 49.45 -32.53
C SER A 245 99.98 47.99 -32.97
N TRP A 246 101.20 47.48 -32.71
CA TRP A 246 101.57 46.11 -33.12
C TRP A 246 100.93 45.02 -32.25
N THR A 247 100.69 45.32 -30.97
CA THR A 247 100.19 44.32 -30.02
C THR A 247 98.67 44.15 -30.04
N LEU A 248 97.95 45.06 -30.70
CA LEU A 248 96.52 44.90 -31.01
C LEU A 248 96.24 43.65 -31.86
N TRP A 249 97.19 43.20 -32.69
CA TRP A 249 97.00 41.97 -33.47
C TRP A 249 96.99 40.71 -32.59
N VAL A 250 97.75 40.71 -31.48
CA VAL A 250 97.78 39.61 -30.51
C VAL A 250 96.43 39.48 -29.79
N PHE A 251 95.76 40.60 -29.51
CA PHE A 251 94.39 40.60 -28.98
C PHE A 251 93.45 39.85 -29.93
N PHE A 252 93.42 40.18 -31.23
CA PHE A 252 92.57 39.46 -32.19
C PHE A 252 92.99 38.00 -32.37
N ALA A 253 94.29 37.70 -32.38
CA ALA A 253 94.82 36.35 -32.53
C ALA A 253 94.47 35.40 -31.36
N VAL A 254 94.23 35.93 -30.16
CA VAL A 254 93.85 35.13 -28.98
C VAL A 254 92.35 35.21 -28.68
N ALA A 255 91.74 36.38 -28.84
CA ALA A 255 90.32 36.60 -28.56
C ALA A 255 89.40 35.83 -29.52
N LEU A 256 89.71 35.83 -30.82
CA LEU A 256 88.90 35.13 -31.83
C LEU A 256 88.85 33.61 -31.62
N PRO A 257 89.97 32.88 -31.44
CA PRO A 257 89.91 31.43 -31.26
C PRO A 257 89.22 31.04 -29.95
N ILE A 258 89.44 31.77 -28.85
CA ILE A 258 88.78 31.46 -27.56
C ILE A 258 87.25 31.66 -27.70
N SER A 259 86.83 32.76 -28.33
CA SER A 259 85.41 33.03 -28.59
C SER A 259 84.81 31.96 -29.51
N ALA A 260 85.53 31.56 -30.57
CA ALA A 260 85.11 30.51 -31.48
C ALA A 260 84.94 29.15 -30.79
N VAL A 261 85.89 28.75 -29.93
CA VAL A 261 85.82 27.49 -29.18
C VAL A 261 84.59 27.47 -28.26
N ILE A 262 84.33 28.55 -27.52
CA ILE A 262 83.17 28.62 -26.61
C ILE A 262 81.85 28.58 -27.40
N LEU A 263 81.75 29.32 -28.51
CA LEU A 263 80.55 29.31 -29.35
C LEU A 263 80.31 27.95 -30.01
N THR A 264 81.35 27.28 -30.51
CA THR A 264 81.23 25.93 -31.11
C THR A 264 80.84 24.87 -30.09
N ALA A 265 81.43 24.90 -28.89
CA ALA A 265 81.08 23.99 -27.80
C ALA A 265 79.60 24.17 -27.38
N PHE A 266 79.15 25.42 -27.26
CA PHE A 266 77.76 25.73 -26.93
C PHE A 266 76.79 25.32 -28.04
N TYR A 267 77.12 25.59 -29.31
CA TYR A 267 76.30 25.15 -30.44
C TYR A 267 76.14 23.63 -30.50
N TRP A 268 77.20 22.88 -30.22
CA TRP A 268 77.14 21.43 -30.13
C TRP A 268 76.26 20.96 -28.96
N TRP A 269 76.38 21.59 -27.79
CA TRP A 269 75.53 21.27 -26.64
C TRP A 269 74.05 21.54 -26.94
N ASP A 270 73.75 22.71 -27.51
CA ASP A 270 72.39 23.15 -27.82
C ASP A 270 71.72 22.21 -28.83
N LYS A 271 72.46 21.81 -29.88
CA LYS A 271 71.98 20.84 -30.89
C LYS A 271 71.73 19.45 -30.29
N LYS A 272 72.57 19.01 -29.34
CA LYS A 272 72.37 17.71 -28.67
C LYS A 272 71.11 17.71 -27.82
N VAL A 273 70.86 18.79 -27.08
CA VAL A 273 69.64 18.96 -26.27
C VAL A 273 68.40 18.97 -27.14
N GLU A 274 68.46 19.53 -28.36
CA GLU A 274 67.36 19.46 -29.33
C GLU A 274 67.07 18.05 -29.81
N ALA A 275 68.11 17.30 -30.20
CA ALA A 275 67.95 15.91 -30.65
C ALA A 275 67.34 15.01 -29.54
N ASP A 276 67.76 15.19 -28.29
CA ASP A 276 67.20 14.47 -27.15
C ASP A 276 65.74 14.85 -26.85
N ARG A 277 65.35 16.10 -27.12
CA ARG A 277 63.96 16.56 -27.01
C ARG A 277 63.08 16.00 -28.12
N GLU A 278 63.60 15.89 -29.34
CA GLU A 278 62.88 15.30 -30.48
C GLU A 278 62.68 13.80 -30.31
N ALA A 279 63.68 13.08 -29.80
CA ALA A 279 63.58 11.65 -29.51
C ALA A 279 62.54 11.32 -28.43
N LYS A 280 62.28 12.25 -27.50
CA LYS A 280 61.30 12.10 -26.42
C LYS A 280 59.90 12.61 -26.74
N ARG A 281 59.65 13.20 -27.92
CA ARG A 281 58.29 13.57 -28.32
C ARG A 281 57.47 12.29 -28.54
N PRO A 282 56.38 12.05 -27.79
CA PRO A 282 55.48 10.96 -28.11
C PRO A 282 54.88 11.22 -29.50
N LYS A 283 54.93 10.21 -30.37
CA LYS A 283 54.25 10.23 -31.66
C LYS A 283 52.74 10.19 -31.37
N ILE A 284 52.07 11.32 -31.59
CA ILE A 284 50.61 11.45 -31.59
C ILE A 284 50.08 10.76 -32.84
#